data_AF-A0A7J4Q3C6-F1
#
_entry.id   AF-A0A7J4Q3C6-F1
#
_cell.length_a   1.000
_cell.length_b   1.000
_cell.length_c   1.000
_cell.angle_alpha   90.00
_cell.angle_beta   90.00
_cell.angle_gamma   90.00
#
_symmetry.space_group_name_H-M   'P 1'
#
loop_
_entity.id
_entity.type
_entity.pdbx_description
1 polymer ?
#
loop_
_entity_poly.entity_id
_entity_poly.type
_entity_poly.pdbx_seq_one_letter_code
_entity_poly.pdbx_strand_id
1 'polypeptide(L)'
;MHGVVGRIRLALLGCMFSIVLLPLASASTVSDVTDFKLEYFYPVVVAFAVAIPVWRWFIPNQLANLQVAFEIDDNLYEVHRITKDVEDARALLQEGGTAFGIGLYVMGMTGVLLLITELLFNPEVYYLPNLFLIGVLVIIPVFISPWETLNAQLVGTRKGSSVSKVYVKLVRRFMTLFILFAATFAVVVYGSTQSTGAAFIRPIWVAAALLTFMAPTIFAYGRIMGASWNMILINKWRTANGRPNPIDP
;
A
#
# COMPACT_ATOMS: atom_id res chain seq x y z
N MET A 1 4.79 -2.98 -41.62
CA MET A 1 4.95 -3.37 -40.20
C MET A 1 6.39 -3.33 -39.68
N HIS A 2 7.44 -3.37 -40.53
CA HIS A 2 8.84 -3.36 -40.07
C HIS A 2 9.35 -2.03 -39.46
N GLY A 3 8.80 -0.87 -39.86
CA GLY A 3 9.29 0.44 -39.39
C GLY A 3 8.92 0.79 -37.94
N VAL A 4 7.80 0.28 -37.43
CA VAL A 4 7.32 0.59 -36.06
C VAL A 4 8.13 -0.16 -35.01
N VAL A 5 8.48 -1.43 -35.29
CA VAL A 5 9.28 -2.28 -34.40
C VAL A 5 10.70 -1.72 -34.22
N GLY A 6 11.28 -1.13 -35.27
CA GLY A 6 12.59 -0.47 -35.19
C GLY A 6 12.58 0.76 -34.27
N ARG A 7 11.54 1.59 -34.34
CA ARG A 7 11.38 2.78 -33.50
C ARG A 7 11.17 2.43 -32.02
N ILE A 8 10.43 1.36 -31.73
CA ILE A 8 10.23 0.88 -30.35
C ILE A 8 11.52 0.32 -29.76
N ARG A 9 12.29 -0.46 -30.53
CA ARG A 9 13.60 -0.97 -30.09
C ARG A 9 14.61 0.16 -29.84
N LEU A 10 14.60 1.20 -30.68
CA LEU A 10 15.47 2.35 -30.52
C LEU A 10 15.08 3.19 -29.29
N ALA A 11 13.77 3.33 -29.01
CA ALA A 11 13.27 3.99 -27.81
C ALA A 11 13.62 3.21 -26.53
N LEU A 12 13.49 1.88 -26.55
CA LEU A 12 13.88 1.02 -25.43
C LEU A 12 15.40 1.07 -25.17
N LEU A 13 16.22 1.03 -26.23
CA LEU A 13 17.67 1.19 -26.12
C LEU A 13 18.05 2.58 -25.61
N GLY A 14 17.33 3.63 -26.06
CA GLY A 14 17.49 4.99 -25.54
C GLY A 14 17.19 5.07 -24.05
N CYS A 15 16.06 4.51 -23.59
CA CYS A 15 15.72 4.47 -22.16
C CYS A 15 16.75 3.69 -21.34
N MET A 16 17.24 2.53 -21.83
CA MET A 16 18.28 1.78 -21.14
C MET A 16 19.61 2.55 -21.06
N PHE A 17 19.97 3.28 -22.11
CA PHE A 17 21.17 4.11 -22.13
C PHE A 17 21.05 5.31 -21.18
N SER A 18 19.85 5.91 -21.07
CA SER A 18 19.57 6.97 -20.10
C SER A 18 19.69 6.50 -18.65
N ILE A 19 19.34 5.25 -18.35
CA ILE A 19 19.48 4.67 -16.99
C ILE A 19 20.97 4.48 -16.63
N VAL A 20 21.83 4.16 -17.60
CA VAL A 20 23.28 3.98 -17.37
C VAL A 20 24.01 5.31 -17.19
N LEU A 21 23.47 6.40 -17.75
CA LEU A 21 24.00 7.76 -17.61
C LEU A 21 23.52 8.47 -16.34
N LEU A 22 22.68 7.83 -15.52
CA LEU A 22 22.31 8.40 -14.23
C LEU A 22 23.55 8.47 -13.33
N PRO A 23 23.86 9.62 -12.73
CA PRO A 23 24.98 9.73 -11.81
C PRO A 23 24.81 8.74 -10.65
N LEU A 24 25.86 7.97 -10.38
CA LEU A 24 25.97 7.17 -9.16
C LEU A 24 26.18 8.14 -7.99
N ALA A 25 25.08 8.58 -7.37
CA ALA A 25 25.13 9.45 -6.20
C ALA A 25 25.80 8.73 -5.04
N SER A 26 26.86 9.32 -4.49
CA SER A 26 27.53 8.86 -3.26
C SER A 26 28.19 10.04 -2.57
N ALA A 27 27.41 10.73 -1.74
CA ALA A 27 27.74 11.42 -0.49
C ALA A 27 26.51 12.25 -0.12
N SER A 28 25.68 11.77 0.83
CA SER A 28 24.47 12.49 1.24
C SER A 28 24.80 13.49 2.34
N THR A 29 24.63 14.78 2.05
CA THR A 29 24.68 15.84 3.05
C THR A 29 23.26 16.20 3.47
N VAL A 30 23.03 16.36 4.78
CA VAL A 30 21.73 16.79 5.31
C VAL A 30 21.81 18.27 5.59
N SER A 31 20.94 19.05 4.96
CA SER A 31 20.84 20.49 5.18
C SER A 31 19.86 20.79 6.33
N ASP A 32 20.31 21.67 7.22
CA ASP A 32 19.55 22.10 8.39
C ASP A 32 18.59 23.26 8.05
N VAL A 33 17.67 23.54 8.97
CA VAL A 33 16.64 24.60 8.80
C VAL A 33 17.23 25.99 8.58
N THR A 34 18.49 26.20 8.96
CA THR A 34 19.21 27.47 8.89
C THR A 34 19.71 27.83 7.48
N ASP A 35 19.90 26.85 6.58
CA ASP A 35 20.28 27.09 5.18
C ASP A 35 19.03 27.13 4.29
N PHE A 36 18.22 28.18 4.44
CA PHE A 36 16.97 28.30 3.69
C PHE A 36 17.24 28.55 2.19
N LYS A 37 16.81 27.62 1.35
CA LYS A 37 16.76 27.77 -0.11
C LYS A 37 15.39 27.36 -0.63
N LEU A 38 14.84 28.14 -1.56
CA LEU A 38 13.53 27.87 -2.15
C LEU A 38 13.50 26.50 -2.87
N GLU A 39 14.65 26.08 -3.40
CA GLU A 39 14.82 24.82 -4.13
C GLU A 39 14.47 23.59 -3.29
N TYR A 40 14.69 23.64 -1.97
CA TYR A 40 14.36 22.54 -1.06
C TYR A 40 12.85 22.33 -0.90
N PHE A 41 12.00 23.26 -1.32
CA PHE A 41 10.55 23.10 -1.23
C PHE A 41 9.92 22.53 -2.51
N TYR A 42 10.64 22.49 -3.63
CA TYR A 42 10.11 21.93 -4.88
C TYR A 42 9.64 20.47 -4.75
N PRO A 43 10.36 19.57 -4.05
CA PRO A 43 9.89 18.20 -3.82
C PRO A 43 8.51 18.14 -3.17
N VAL A 44 8.32 18.91 -2.10
CA VAL A 44 7.04 18.99 -1.37
C VAL A 44 5.93 19.51 -2.28
N VAL A 45 6.17 20.62 -2.97
CA VAL A 45 5.16 21.23 -3.85
C VAL A 45 4.73 20.26 -4.94
N VAL A 46 5.68 19.59 -5.60
CA VAL A 46 5.38 18.61 -6.65
C VAL A 46 4.67 17.39 -6.10
N ALA A 47 5.11 16.85 -4.97
CA ALA A 47 4.48 15.68 -4.35
C ALA A 47 3.01 15.96 -3.99
N PHE A 48 2.71 17.11 -3.37
CA PHE A 48 1.33 17.48 -3.07
C PHE A 48 0.52 17.84 -4.32
N ALA A 49 1.12 18.50 -5.30
CA ALA A 49 0.46 18.82 -6.57
C ALA A 49 0.00 17.57 -7.32
N VAL A 50 0.69 16.44 -7.17
CA VAL A 50 0.29 15.14 -7.75
C VAL A 50 -0.66 14.37 -6.80
N ALA A 51 -0.37 14.35 -5.50
CA ALA A 51 -1.16 13.59 -4.53
C ALA A 51 -2.62 14.09 -4.40
N ILE A 52 -2.83 15.40 -4.46
CA ILE A 52 -4.17 16.01 -4.33
C ILE A 52 -5.12 15.57 -5.47
N PRO A 53 -4.75 15.69 -6.76
CA PRO A 53 -5.53 15.14 -7.88
C PRO A 53 -5.81 13.64 -7.75
N VAL A 54 -4.81 12.86 -7.34
CA VAL A 54 -4.96 11.41 -7.17
C VAL A 54 -6.04 11.11 -6.14
N TRP A 55 -5.99 11.76 -4.99
CA TRP A 55 -6.99 11.58 -3.95
C TRP A 55 -8.37 12.09 -4.37
N ARG A 56 -8.45 13.29 -4.92
CA ARG A 56 -9.73 13.98 -5.12
C ARG A 56 -10.51 13.49 -6.35
N TRP A 57 -9.81 13.03 -7.38
CA TRP A 57 -10.39 12.67 -8.66
C TRP A 57 -10.08 11.24 -9.07
N PHE A 58 -8.81 10.82 -9.00
CA PHE A 58 -8.44 9.49 -9.49
C PHE A 58 -9.10 8.38 -8.68
N ILE A 59 -8.98 8.38 -7.35
CA ILE A 59 -9.55 7.31 -6.49
C ILE A 59 -11.08 7.18 -6.67
N PRO A 60 -11.90 8.26 -6.57
CA PRO A 60 -13.34 8.14 -6.78
C PRO A 60 -13.71 7.70 -8.20
N ASN A 61 -12.98 8.15 -9.23
CA ASN A 61 -13.24 7.77 -10.60
C ASN A 61 -12.95 6.29 -10.87
N GLN A 62 -11.94 5.70 -10.22
CA GLN A 62 -11.66 4.27 -10.33
C GLN A 62 -12.74 3.39 -9.69
N LEU A 63 -13.54 3.97 -8.79
CA LEU A 63 -14.62 3.28 -8.09
C LEU A 63 -16.00 3.65 -8.65
N ALA A 64 -16.08 4.45 -9.70
CA ALA A 64 -17.32 4.70 -10.41
C ALA A 64 -17.71 3.46 -11.23
N ASN A 65 -19.01 3.14 -11.26
CA ASN A 65 -19.53 1.94 -11.91
C ASN A 65 -18.95 0.62 -11.35
N LEU A 66 -18.67 0.59 -10.04
CA LEU A 66 -18.18 -0.61 -9.37
C LEU A 66 -19.30 -1.65 -9.30
N GLN A 67 -19.03 -2.82 -9.84
CA GLN A 67 -19.94 -3.97 -9.83
C GLN A 67 -19.25 -5.12 -9.10
N VAL A 68 -19.97 -5.73 -8.16
CA VAL A 68 -19.51 -6.90 -7.42
C VAL A 68 -20.44 -8.05 -7.76
N ALA A 69 -19.86 -9.17 -8.16
CA ALA A 69 -20.59 -10.40 -8.41
C ALA A 69 -20.56 -11.26 -7.15
N PHE A 70 -21.74 -11.59 -6.60
CA PHE A 70 -21.88 -12.51 -5.48
C PHE A 70 -22.26 -13.89 -5.98
N GLU A 71 -21.61 -14.92 -5.45
CA GLU A 71 -21.97 -16.32 -5.69
C GLU A 71 -23.20 -16.68 -4.86
N ILE A 72 -24.29 -17.08 -5.52
CA ILE A 72 -25.51 -17.54 -4.85
C ILE A 72 -25.57 -19.07 -4.80
N ASP A 73 -25.13 -19.71 -5.87
CA ASP A 73 -25.14 -21.18 -6.04
C ASP A 73 -23.94 -21.60 -6.92
N ASP A 74 -23.74 -22.91 -7.09
CA ASP A 74 -22.67 -23.48 -7.92
C ASP A 74 -22.68 -22.88 -9.34
N ASN A 75 -21.78 -21.92 -9.57
CA ASN A 75 -21.61 -21.17 -10.83
C ASN A 75 -22.68 -20.13 -11.16
N LEU A 76 -23.58 -19.80 -10.24
CA LEU A 76 -24.56 -18.73 -10.42
C LEU A 76 -24.11 -17.48 -9.66
N TYR A 77 -23.96 -16.38 -10.39
CA TYR A 77 -23.55 -15.10 -9.82
C TYR A 77 -24.62 -14.05 -10.03
N GLU A 78 -24.94 -13.31 -8.97
CA GLU A 78 -25.74 -12.11 -9.06
C GLU A 78 -24.82 -10.89 -9.03
N VAL A 79 -24.95 -10.03 -10.05
CA VAL A 79 -24.15 -8.82 -10.16
C VAL A 79 -24.89 -7.68 -9.48
N HIS A 80 -24.34 -7.20 -8.37
CA HIS A 80 -24.83 -6.00 -7.69
C HIS A 80 -23.95 -4.82 -8.07
N ARG A 81 -24.58 -3.78 -8.63
CA ARG A 81 -23.90 -2.50 -8.82
C ARG A 81 -23.82 -1.80 -7.46
N ILE A 82 -22.61 -1.61 -6.97
CA ILE A 82 -22.34 -0.97 -5.68
C ILE A 82 -22.30 0.56 -5.84
N THR A 83 -21.80 1.06 -6.97
CA THR A 83 -21.77 2.49 -7.29
C THR A 83 -22.24 2.70 -8.73
N LYS A 84 -23.10 3.69 -8.95
CA LYS A 84 -23.50 4.09 -10.30
C LYS A 84 -22.63 5.22 -10.80
N ASP A 85 -22.48 6.25 -9.98
CA ASP A 85 -21.80 7.50 -10.32
C ASP A 85 -20.65 7.82 -9.34
N VAL A 86 -19.84 8.83 -9.65
CA VAL A 86 -18.68 9.25 -8.82
C VAL A 86 -19.13 9.72 -7.43
N GLU A 87 -20.35 10.22 -7.31
CA GLU A 87 -20.98 10.65 -6.06
C GLU A 87 -21.25 9.47 -5.14
N ASP A 88 -21.83 8.39 -5.68
CA ASP A 88 -22.03 7.12 -4.95
C ASP A 88 -20.67 6.54 -4.52
N ALA A 89 -19.67 6.58 -5.41
CA ALA A 89 -18.33 6.16 -5.07
C ALA A 89 -17.76 6.98 -3.91
N ARG A 90 -17.94 8.30 -3.91
CA ARG A 90 -17.49 9.15 -2.81
C ARG A 90 -18.22 8.88 -1.50
N ALA A 91 -19.53 8.62 -1.55
CA ALA A 91 -20.32 8.23 -0.40
C ALA A 91 -19.80 6.90 0.19
N LEU A 92 -19.58 5.90 -0.65
CA LEU A 92 -19.02 4.60 -0.25
C LEU A 92 -17.66 4.75 0.44
N LEU A 93 -16.79 5.64 -0.06
CA LEU A 93 -15.48 5.88 0.57
C LEU A 93 -15.58 6.55 1.94
N GLN A 94 -16.67 7.27 2.21
CA GLN A 94 -16.90 7.93 3.50
C GLN A 94 -17.58 6.99 4.52
N GLU A 95 -18.17 5.90 4.07
CA GLU A 95 -18.84 4.94 4.93
C GLU A 95 -17.89 4.01 5.69
N GLY A 96 -18.32 3.61 6.89
CA GLY A 96 -17.75 2.44 7.59
C GLY A 96 -16.29 2.55 8.03
N GLY A 97 -15.73 3.76 8.18
CA GLY A 97 -14.31 3.95 8.52
C GLY A 97 -13.35 3.71 7.36
N THR A 98 -13.86 3.45 6.15
CA THR A 98 -13.07 3.27 4.92
C THR A 98 -12.25 4.52 4.59
N ALA A 99 -12.79 5.70 4.88
CA ALA A 99 -12.11 6.98 4.72
C ALA A 99 -10.77 7.05 5.48
N PHE A 100 -10.70 6.43 6.66
CA PHE A 100 -9.47 6.38 7.44
C PHE A 100 -8.42 5.50 6.77
N GLY A 101 -8.82 4.33 6.28
CA GLY A 101 -7.92 3.43 5.54
C GLY A 101 -7.38 4.08 4.26
N ILE A 102 -8.25 4.78 3.52
CA ILE A 102 -7.85 5.52 2.31
C ILE A 102 -6.93 6.69 2.66
N GLY A 103 -7.22 7.41 3.75
CA GLY A 103 -6.36 8.47 4.24
C GLY A 103 -4.95 7.98 4.55
N LEU A 104 -4.81 6.86 5.27
CA LEU A 104 -3.51 6.23 5.55
C LEU A 104 -2.78 5.79 4.27
N TYR A 105 -3.52 5.25 3.30
CA TYR A 105 -2.96 4.86 2.01
C TYR A 105 -2.42 6.07 1.23
N VAL A 106 -3.22 7.13 1.09
CA VAL A 106 -2.81 8.37 0.41
C VAL A 106 -1.65 9.03 1.16
N MET A 107 -1.65 8.99 2.49
CA MET A 107 -0.56 9.49 3.33
C MET A 107 0.75 8.77 3.02
N GLY A 108 0.73 7.42 3.00
CA GLY A 108 1.91 6.61 2.69
C GLY A 108 2.41 6.83 1.26
N MET A 109 1.49 6.86 0.29
CA MET A 109 1.85 7.17 -1.10
C MET A 109 2.44 8.58 -1.26
N THR A 110 1.90 9.57 -0.54
CA THR A 110 2.43 10.94 -0.57
C THR A 110 3.82 10.99 0.04
N GLY A 111 4.07 10.26 1.14
CA GLY A 111 5.40 10.15 1.73
C GLY A 111 6.43 9.52 0.80
N VAL A 112 6.05 8.42 0.12
CA VAL A 112 6.91 7.78 -0.90
C VAL A 112 7.12 8.69 -2.10
N LEU A 113 6.08 9.39 -2.56
CA LEU A 113 6.18 10.34 -3.65
C LEU A 113 7.11 11.50 -3.28
N LEU A 114 7.01 12.01 -2.05
CA LEU A 114 7.90 13.05 -1.54
C LEU A 114 9.35 12.56 -1.53
N LEU A 115 9.61 11.34 -1.05
CA LEU A 115 10.93 10.71 -1.13
C LEU A 115 11.44 10.62 -2.57
N ILE A 116 10.61 10.17 -3.51
CA ILE A 116 10.97 10.08 -4.93
C ILE A 116 11.29 11.47 -5.50
N THR A 117 10.47 12.48 -5.18
CA THR A 117 10.70 13.84 -5.66
C THR A 117 11.94 14.47 -5.04
N GLU A 118 12.23 14.20 -3.76
CA GLU A 118 13.45 14.67 -3.10
C GLU A 118 14.69 14.16 -3.85
N LEU A 119 14.70 12.85 -4.12
CA LEU A 119 15.74 12.19 -4.91
C LEU A 119 15.84 12.69 -6.35
N LEU A 120 14.71 13.06 -6.96
CA LEU A 120 14.64 13.52 -8.35
C LEU A 120 15.21 14.93 -8.51
N PHE A 121 14.94 15.84 -7.57
CA PHE A 121 15.39 17.22 -7.63
C PHE A 121 16.84 17.38 -7.19
N ASN A 122 17.23 16.80 -6.06
CA ASN A 122 18.61 16.84 -5.60
C ASN A 122 18.97 15.56 -4.81
N PRO A 123 19.66 14.60 -5.44
CA PRO A 123 20.02 13.34 -4.78
C PRO A 123 21.15 13.50 -3.74
N GLU A 124 21.88 14.61 -3.75
CA GLU A 124 23.06 14.83 -2.90
C GLU A 124 22.74 15.55 -1.58
N VAL A 125 21.67 16.36 -1.57
CA VAL A 125 21.26 17.15 -0.41
C VAL A 125 19.84 16.80 0.00
N TYR A 126 19.68 16.32 1.23
CA TYR A 126 18.37 16.11 1.82
C TYR A 126 18.03 17.25 2.76
N TYR A 127 16.82 17.80 2.63
CA TYR A 127 16.35 18.83 3.54
C TYR A 127 15.71 18.19 4.77
N LEU A 128 16.21 18.51 5.97
CA LEU A 128 15.78 17.86 7.22
C LEU A 128 14.25 17.94 7.42
N PRO A 129 13.58 19.09 7.21
CA PRO A 129 12.12 19.16 7.29
C PRO A 129 11.39 18.24 6.31
N ASN A 130 11.90 18.06 5.09
CA ASN A 130 11.30 17.14 4.12
C ASN A 130 11.48 15.69 4.56
N LEU A 131 12.67 15.33 5.06
CA LEU A 131 12.92 14.00 5.64
C LEU A 131 12.01 13.71 6.83
N PHE A 132 11.80 14.68 7.71
CA PHE A 132 10.87 14.54 8.83
C PHE A 132 9.44 14.33 8.33
N LEU A 133 9.00 15.11 7.35
CA LEU A 133 7.68 14.98 6.73
C LEU A 133 7.50 13.61 6.05
N ILE A 134 8.49 13.14 5.29
CA ILE A 134 8.52 11.78 4.71
C ILE A 134 8.41 10.74 5.82
N GLY A 135 9.21 10.88 6.87
CA GLY A 135 9.21 9.99 8.03
C GLY A 135 7.82 9.88 8.63
N VAL A 136 7.17 11.00 8.92
CA VAL A 136 5.80 11.03 9.46
C VAL A 136 4.81 10.37 8.49
N LEU A 137 4.85 10.73 7.21
CA LEU A 137 3.94 10.21 6.19
C LEU A 137 4.08 8.71 5.91
N VAL A 138 5.27 8.14 6.10
CA VAL A 138 5.54 6.71 5.87
C VAL A 138 5.38 5.89 7.16
N ILE A 139 5.93 6.36 8.27
CA ILE A 139 5.94 5.62 9.55
C ILE A 139 4.51 5.43 10.06
N ILE A 140 3.66 6.47 10.01
CA ILE A 140 2.30 6.39 10.54
C ILE A 140 1.49 5.26 9.87
N PRO A 141 1.36 5.20 8.52
CA PRO A 141 0.68 4.09 7.86
C PRO A 141 1.32 2.73 8.09
N VAL A 142 2.66 2.66 8.12
CA VAL A 142 3.40 1.41 8.36
C VAL A 142 3.06 0.82 9.72
N PHE A 143 2.90 1.64 10.76
CA PHE A 143 2.53 1.15 12.09
C PHE A 143 1.03 0.88 12.25
N ILE A 144 0.17 1.78 11.75
CA ILE A 144 -1.27 1.68 11.97
C ILE A 144 -1.88 0.54 11.15
N SER A 145 -1.41 0.32 9.92
CA SER A 145 -2.04 -0.63 8.98
C SER A 145 -1.99 -2.08 9.48
N PRO A 146 -0.85 -2.66 9.91
CA PRO A 146 -0.81 -4.02 10.44
C PRO A 146 -1.55 -4.17 11.75
N TRP A 147 -1.53 -3.15 12.59
CA TRP A 147 -2.23 -3.16 13.87
C TRP A 147 -3.75 -3.21 13.71
N GLU A 148 -4.32 -2.30 12.90
CA GLU A 148 -5.76 -2.29 12.64
C GLU A 148 -6.21 -3.59 11.96
N THR A 149 -5.39 -4.08 11.03
CA THR A 149 -5.71 -5.33 10.32
C THR A 149 -5.68 -6.54 11.25
N LEU A 150 -4.68 -6.66 12.11
CA LEU A 150 -4.62 -7.75 13.09
C LEU A 150 -5.78 -7.69 14.08
N ASN A 151 -6.13 -6.48 14.55
CA ASN A 151 -7.27 -6.26 15.41
C ASN A 151 -8.58 -6.74 14.74
N ALA A 152 -8.80 -6.39 13.46
CA ALA A 152 -9.96 -6.86 12.71
C ALA A 152 -9.98 -8.39 12.55
N GLN A 153 -8.83 -9.02 12.26
CA GLN A 153 -8.70 -10.46 12.06
C GLN A 153 -8.94 -11.27 13.35
N LEU A 154 -8.36 -10.85 14.47
CA LEU A 154 -8.45 -11.58 15.74
C LEU A 154 -9.79 -11.38 16.45
N VAL A 155 -10.41 -10.20 16.29
CA VAL A 155 -11.71 -9.93 16.92
C VAL A 155 -12.82 -10.73 16.25
N GLY A 156 -12.73 -10.93 14.93
CA GLY A 156 -13.76 -11.61 14.15
C GLY A 156 -15.10 -10.87 14.17
N THR A 157 -15.88 -10.97 13.11
CA THR A 157 -17.23 -10.41 13.06
C THR A 157 -18.18 -11.31 13.85
N ARG A 158 -17.98 -11.49 15.17
CA ARG A 158 -18.96 -12.18 16.01
C ARG A 158 -20.21 -11.30 16.09
N LYS A 159 -21.18 -11.56 15.20
CA LYS A 159 -22.60 -11.17 15.33
C LYS A 159 -23.18 -11.91 16.54
N GLY A 160 -22.80 -11.51 17.74
CA GLY A 160 -23.15 -12.22 18.96
C GLY A 160 -22.69 -11.48 20.19
N SER A 161 -23.65 -10.74 20.77
CA SER A 161 -23.77 -10.31 22.16
C SER A 161 -22.54 -9.68 22.86
N SER A 162 -22.63 -8.37 23.06
CA SER A 162 -22.55 -7.71 24.38
C SER A 162 -22.13 -6.26 24.17
N VAL A 163 -22.76 -5.36 24.92
CA VAL A 163 -22.36 -3.95 25.06
C VAL A 163 -21.00 -3.92 25.75
N SER A 164 -19.94 -4.29 25.01
CA SER A 164 -18.58 -4.30 25.56
C SER A 164 -18.20 -2.86 25.89
N LYS A 165 -17.94 -2.62 27.19
CA LYS A 165 -17.48 -1.34 27.71
C LYS A 165 -16.27 -0.88 26.89
N VAL A 166 -16.17 0.42 26.61
CA VAL A 166 -15.09 1.04 25.81
C VAL A 166 -13.71 0.58 26.29
N TYR A 167 -13.52 0.41 27.60
CA TYR A 167 -12.29 -0.13 28.20
C TYR A 167 -11.90 -1.51 27.68
N VAL A 168 -12.86 -2.44 27.52
CA VAL A 168 -12.59 -3.80 27.02
C VAL A 168 -12.12 -3.76 25.57
N LYS A 169 -12.69 -2.86 24.75
CA LYS A 169 -12.23 -2.64 23.37
C LYS A 169 -10.80 -2.08 23.32
N LEU A 170 -10.50 -1.12 24.20
CA LEU A 170 -9.18 -0.49 24.29
C LEU A 170 -8.10 -1.46 24.76
N VAL A 171 -8.31 -2.19 25.86
CA VAL A 171 -7.37 -3.21 26.37
C VAL A 171 -7.10 -4.27 25.31
N ARG A 172 -8.13 -4.71 24.59
CA ARG A 172 -7.98 -5.69 23.51
C ARG A 172 -7.13 -5.15 22.36
N ARG A 173 -7.35 -3.90 21.95
CA ARG A 173 -6.56 -3.26 20.88
C ARG A 173 -5.08 -3.17 21.27
N PHE A 174 -4.78 -2.82 22.53
CA PHE A 174 -3.40 -2.87 23.05
C PHE A 174 -2.83 -4.29 23.13
N MET A 175 -3.64 -5.28 23.48
CA MET A 175 -3.20 -6.68 23.48
C MET A 175 -2.82 -7.16 22.07
N THR A 176 -3.59 -6.79 21.03
CA THR A 176 -3.23 -7.14 19.65
C THR A 176 -1.93 -6.46 19.19
N LEU A 177 -1.71 -5.21 19.60
CA LEU A 177 -0.45 -4.50 19.35
C LEU A 177 0.72 -5.20 20.05
N PHE A 178 0.52 -5.61 21.30
CA PHE A 178 1.53 -6.35 22.07
C PHE A 178 1.88 -7.69 21.42
N ILE A 179 0.89 -8.45 20.95
CA ILE A 179 1.13 -9.71 20.22
C ILE A 179 1.96 -9.45 18.95
N LEU A 180 1.62 -8.41 18.19
CA LEU A 180 2.35 -8.04 16.98
C LEU A 180 3.82 -7.69 17.27
N PHE A 181 4.06 -6.86 18.28
CA PHE A 181 5.42 -6.51 18.70
C PHE A 181 6.15 -7.71 19.28
N ALA A 182 5.50 -8.55 20.09
CA ALA A 182 6.11 -9.74 20.67
C ALA A 182 6.54 -10.74 19.58
N ALA A 183 5.70 -10.98 18.57
CA ALA A 183 6.03 -11.83 17.43
C ALA A 183 7.20 -11.25 16.61
N THR A 184 7.17 -9.94 16.33
CA THR A 184 8.26 -9.25 15.62
C THR A 184 9.56 -9.30 16.42
N PHE A 185 9.50 -9.07 17.73
CA PHE A 185 10.64 -9.11 18.64
C PHE A 185 11.21 -10.52 18.75
N ALA A 186 10.38 -11.56 18.79
CA ALA A 186 10.83 -12.95 18.79
C ALA A 186 11.66 -13.28 17.54
N VAL A 187 11.26 -12.79 16.36
CA VAL A 187 12.03 -12.95 15.12
C VAL A 187 13.36 -12.21 15.16
N VAL A 188 13.38 -11.00 15.72
CA VAL A 188 14.61 -10.21 15.92
C VAL A 188 15.58 -10.92 16.87
N VAL A 189 15.09 -11.40 18.02
CA VAL A 189 15.90 -12.13 19.01
C VAL A 189 16.44 -13.41 18.41
N TYR A 190 15.59 -14.22 17.79
CA TYR A 190 16.02 -15.45 17.11
C TYR A 190 17.06 -15.15 16.01
N GLY A 191 16.84 -14.09 15.24
CA GLY A 191 17.77 -13.66 14.20
C GLY A 191 19.11 -13.20 14.76
N SER A 192 19.12 -12.53 15.91
CA SER A 192 20.36 -12.11 16.59
C SER A 192 21.17 -13.31 17.09
N THR A 193 20.51 -14.35 17.62
CA THR A 193 21.20 -15.57 18.08
C THR A 193 21.83 -16.37 16.95
N GLN A 194 21.26 -16.30 15.74
CA GLN A 194 21.76 -16.99 14.55
C GLN A 194 22.76 -16.15 13.75
N SER A 195 22.95 -14.88 14.11
CA SER A 195 23.84 -13.97 13.40
C SER A 195 25.28 -14.19 13.82
N THR A 196 25.99 -15.11 13.15
CA THR A 196 27.44 -15.26 13.31
C THR A 196 28.14 -14.21 12.43
N GLY A 197 28.77 -13.19 13.02
CA GLY A 197 29.50 -12.13 12.31
C GLY A 197 29.67 -10.83 13.11
N ALA A 198 30.26 -9.80 12.48
CA ALA A 198 30.50 -8.49 13.11
C ALA A 198 29.23 -7.60 13.24
N ALA A 199 28.18 -7.91 12.48
CA ALA A 199 26.90 -7.20 12.55
C ALA A 199 25.99 -7.84 13.60
N PHE A 200 25.36 -6.99 14.44
CA PHE A 200 24.43 -7.41 15.51
C PHE A 200 23.27 -8.28 14.98
N ILE A 201 22.72 -7.96 13.80
CA ILE A 201 21.67 -8.72 13.12
C ILE A 201 21.96 -8.74 11.61
N ARG A 202 21.87 -9.91 10.96
CA ARG A 202 21.98 -10.01 9.50
C ARG A 202 20.78 -9.34 8.79
N PRO A 203 20.97 -8.70 7.63
CA PRO A 203 19.88 -8.02 6.90
C PRO A 203 18.64 -8.89 6.63
N ILE A 204 18.84 -10.19 6.41
CA ILE A 204 17.74 -11.14 6.20
C ILE A 204 16.79 -11.24 7.40
N TRP A 205 17.31 -11.14 8.63
CA TRP A 205 16.51 -11.19 9.85
C TRP A 205 15.77 -9.89 10.11
N VAL A 206 16.34 -8.76 9.70
CA VAL A 206 15.64 -7.46 9.68
C VAL A 206 14.47 -7.52 8.69
N ALA A 207 14.71 -8.02 7.48
CA ALA A 207 13.65 -8.21 6.48
C ALA A 207 12.57 -9.18 6.96
N ALA A 208 12.95 -10.28 7.60
CA ALA A 208 12.02 -11.24 8.19
C ALA A 208 11.18 -10.61 9.30
N ALA A 209 11.78 -9.81 10.19
CA ALA A 209 11.05 -9.10 11.24
C ALA A 209 10.06 -8.09 10.65
N LEU A 210 10.46 -7.32 9.64
CA LEU A 210 9.57 -6.41 8.92
C LEU A 210 8.43 -7.15 8.22
N LEU A 211 8.71 -8.31 7.62
CA LEU A 211 7.70 -9.16 7.01
C LEU A 211 6.72 -9.70 8.06
N THR A 212 7.20 -10.15 9.23
CA THR A 212 6.35 -10.58 10.34
C THR A 212 5.47 -9.45 10.85
N PHE A 213 6.01 -8.25 10.98
CA PHE A 213 5.26 -7.06 11.38
C PHE A 213 4.16 -6.72 10.35
N MET A 214 4.46 -6.81 9.05
CA MET A 214 3.50 -6.55 7.97
C MET A 214 2.61 -7.77 7.61
N ALA A 215 2.82 -8.92 8.25
CA ALA A 215 2.12 -10.16 7.90
C ALA A 215 0.58 -10.06 8.02
N PRO A 216 0.00 -9.42 9.05
CA PRO A 216 -1.46 -9.30 9.16
C PRO A 216 -2.08 -8.60 7.94
N THR A 217 -1.48 -7.49 7.50
CA THR A 217 -1.90 -6.75 6.29
C THR A 217 -1.77 -7.57 5.03
N ILE A 218 -0.65 -8.28 4.86
CA ILE A 218 -0.39 -9.11 3.68
C ILE A 218 -1.41 -10.25 3.61
N PHE A 219 -1.70 -10.92 4.73
CA PHE A 219 -2.67 -12.02 4.76
C PHE A 219 -4.11 -11.56 4.55
N ALA A 220 -4.51 -10.40 5.09
CA ALA A 220 -5.85 -9.87 4.87
C ALA A 220 -6.08 -9.58 3.39
N TYR A 221 -5.14 -8.85 2.80
CA TYR A 221 -5.20 -8.47 1.41
C TYR A 221 -5.10 -9.69 0.48
N GLY A 222 -4.21 -10.63 0.82
CA GLY A 222 -4.08 -11.91 0.11
C GLY A 222 -5.37 -12.73 0.10
N ARG A 223 -6.12 -12.77 1.22
CA ARG A 223 -7.43 -13.44 1.27
C ARG A 223 -8.49 -12.77 0.40
N ILE A 224 -8.55 -11.43 0.44
CA ILE A 224 -9.54 -10.65 -0.33
C ILE A 224 -9.25 -10.74 -1.84
N MET A 225 -8.00 -10.49 -2.23
CA MET A 225 -7.58 -10.61 -3.63
C MET A 225 -7.68 -12.05 -4.13
N GLY A 226 -7.25 -13.03 -3.35
CA GLY A 226 -7.29 -14.44 -3.74
C GLY A 226 -8.70 -14.91 -4.10
N ALA A 227 -9.71 -14.51 -3.31
CA ALA A 227 -11.11 -14.79 -3.62
C ALA A 227 -11.55 -14.12 -4.94
N SER A 228 -11.20 -12.85 -5.14
CA SER A 228 -11.54 -12.12 -6.37
C SER A 228 -10.82 -12.67 -7.61
N TRP A 229 -9.60 -13.19 -7.47
CA TRP A 229 -8.81 -13.69 -8.58
C TRP A 229 -9.23 -15.10 -8.98
N ASN A 230 -9.55 -15.94 -8.01
CA ASN A 230 -10.15 -17.26 -8.25
C ASN A 230 -11.41 -17.14 -9.11
N MET A 231 -12.26 -16.16 -8.79
CA MET A 231 -13.46 -15.84 -9.55
C MET A 231 -13.17 -15.55 -11.02
N ILE A 232 -12.23 -14.63 -11.28
CA ILE A 232 -11.86 -14.19 -12.63
C ILE A 232 -11.23 -15.35 -13.41
N LEU A 233 -10.34 -16.12 -12.77
CA LEU A 233 -9.64 -17.22 -13.41
C LEU A 233 -10.62 -18.34 -13.82
N ILE A 234 -11.52 -18.73 -12.91
CA ILE A 234 -12.56 -19.72 -13.16
C ILE A 234 -13.49 -19.25 -14.29
N ASN A 235 -13.92 -17.99 -14.26
CA ASN A 235 -14.80 -17.44 -15.29
C ASN A 235 -14.11 -17.41 -16.67
N LYS A 236 -12.85 -16.98 -16.75
CA LYS A 236 -12.08 -17.01 -18.00
C LYS A 236 -11.86 -18.44 -18.52
N TRP A 237 -11.60 -19.39 -17.63
CA TRP A 237 -11.43 -20.79 -18.00
C TRP A 237 -12.72 -21.41 -18.54
N ARG A 238 -13.89 -21.05 -17.98
CA ARG A 238 -15.20 -21.49 -18.50
C ARG A 238 -15.49 -20.90 -19.89
N THR A 239 -15.24 -19.61 -20.09
CA THR A 239 -15.38 -18.98 -21.42
C THR A 239 -14.49 -19.64 -22.46
N ALA A 240 -13.23 -19.92 -22.11
CA ALA A 240 -12.29 -20.58 -23.00
C ALA A 240 -12.75 -22.01 -23.39
N ASN A 241 -13.48 -22.69 -22.50
CA ASN A 241 -14.07 -24.01 -22.74
C ASN A 241 -15.47 -23.95 -23.37
N GLY A 242 -15.93 -22.79 -23.82
CA GLY A 242 -17.25 -22.60 -24.45
C GLY A 242 -18.43 -22.92 -23.53
N ARG A 243 -18.21 -22.94 -22.21
CA ARG A 243 -19.28 -23.10 -21.22
C ARG A 243 -19.89 -21.72 -20.95
N PRO A 244 -21.23 -21.61 -20.88
CA PRO A 244 -21.89 -20.36 -20.55
C PRO A 244 -21.30 -19.83 -19.24
N ASN A 245 -20.94 -18.56 -19.23
CA ASN A 245 -20.48 -17.88 -18.05
C ASN A 245 -21.54 -16.84 -17.64
N PRO A 246 -21.60 -16.44 -16.38
CA PRO A 246 -22.57 -15.47 -15.90
C PRO A 246 -22.28 -14.03 -16.34
N ILE A 247 -21.15 -13.78 -17.00
CA ILE A 247 -20.68 -12.45 -17.42
C ILE A 247 -20.95 -12.20 -18.93
N ASP A 248 -20.97 -13.28 -19.73
CA ASP A 248 -21.30 -13.37 -21.17
C ASP A 248 -22.21 -14.61 -21.37
N PRO A 249 -23.53 -14.49 -21.12
CA PRO A 249 -24.47 -15.60 -21.19
C PRO A 249 -24.57 -16.28 -22.56
#